data_AF-A0A6P0MN04-F1
#
_entry.id   AF-A0A6P0MN04-F1
#
_cell.length_a   1.000
_cell.length_b   1.000
_cell.length_c   1.000
_cell.angle_alpha   90.00
_cell.angle_beta   90.00
_cell.angle_gamma   90.00
#
_symmetry.space_group_name_H-M   'P 1'
#
loop_
_entity.id
_entity.type
_entity.pdbx_description
1 polymer ?
#
loop_
_entity_poly.entity_id
_entity_poly.type
_entity_poly.pdbx_seq_one_letter_code
_entity_poly.pdbx_strand_id
1 'polypeptide(L)' 'MKEQTFKLDEFTISFLERCQEYGFQDASEVVRIALAKLQLALSVDNLQESANLYAEIYEDNQELQELTEAGLKEWPRE' A
#
# COMPACT_ATOMS: atom_id res chain seq x y z
N MET A 1 -24.29 -0.13 0.38
CA MET A 1 -23.20 -0.22 1.38
C MET A 1 -23.53 -1.37 2.32
N LYS A 2 -22.51 -2.07 2.87
CA LYS A 2 -22.70 -3.09 3.90
C LYS A 2 -22.17 -2.54 5.21
N GLU A 3 -22.84 -2.86 6.32
CA GLU A 3 -22.45 -2.44 7.65
C GLU A 3 -21.75 -3.58 8.38
N GLN A 4 -20.74 -3.24 9.19
CA GLN A 4 -20.02 -4.18 10.02
C GLN A 4 -19.71 -3.52 11.36
N THR A 5 -20.01 -4.22 12.46
CA THR A 5 -19.78 -3.72 13.82
C THR A 5 -18.53 -4.34 14.40
N PHE A 6 -17.69 -3.53 15.04
CA PHE A 6 -16.45 -3.95 15.68
C PHE A 6 -16.48 -3.57 17.16
N LYS A 7 -15.80 -4.35 17.99
CA LYS A 7 -15.52 -3.96 19.36
C LYS A 7 -14.23 -3.16 19.37
N LEU A 8 -14.29 -1.96 19.91
CA LEU A 8 -13.16 -1.05 20.06
C LEU A 8 -12.93 -0.81 21.55
N ASP A 9 -11.69 -0.49 21.89
CA ASP A 9 -11.37 -0.04 23.24
C ASP A 9 -11.91 1.38 23.49
N GLU A 10 -11.99 1.74 24.76
CA GLU A 10 -12.57 3.01 25.21
C GLU A 10 -11.81 4.23 24.67
N PHE A 11 -10.48 4.15 24.53
CA PHE A 11 -9.70 5.26 23.98
C PHE A 11 -10.00 5.49 22.51
N THR A 12 -10.14 4.41 21.73
CA THR A 12 -10.51 4.50 20.31
C THR A 12 -11.92 5.07 20.15
N ILE A 13 -12.87 4.68 21.01
CA ILE A 13 -14.22 5.26 21.00
C ILE A 13 -14.16 6.76 21.33
N SER A 14 -13.48 7.16 22.41
CA SER A 14 -13.34 8.58 22.77
C SER A 14 -12.66 9.41 21.66
N PHE A 15 -11.72 8.83 20.93
CA PHE A 15 -11.12 9.49 19.76
C PHE A 15 -12.15 9.71 18.64
N LEU A 16 -12.95 8.68 18.32
CA LEU A 16 -13.99 8.76 17.30
C LEU A 16 -15.12 9.73 17.68
N GLU A 17 -15.48 9.83 18.96
CA GLU A 17 -16.46 10.79 19.45
C GLU A 17 -15.99 12.24 19.26
N ARG A 18 -14.68 12.47 19.36
CA ARG A 18 -14.03 13.77 19.15
C ARG A 18 -13.65 14.04 17.70
N CYS A 19 -14.09 13.21 16.74
CA CYS A 19 -13.73 13.32 15.33
C CYS A 19 -14.00 14.71 14.73
N GLN A 20 -15.08 15.37 15.16
CA GLN A 20 -15.46 16.71 14.69
C GLN A 20 -14.44 17.78 15.08
N GLU A 21 -13.73 17.62 16.21
CA GLU A 21 -12.66 18.54 16.61
C GLU A 21 -11.49 18.54 15.63
N TYR A 22 -11.31 17.46 14.87
CA TYR A 22 -10.27 17.30 13.87
C TYR A 22 -10.75 17.62 12.45
N GLY A 23 -11.99 18.09 12.28
CA GLY A 23 -12.56 18.47 11.00
C GLY A 23 -13.22 17.33 10.21
N PHE A 24 -13.44 16.16 10.83
CA PHE A 24 -14.20 15.08 10.21
C PHE A 24 -15.71 15.26 10.43
N GLN A 25 -16.51 14.87 9.45
CA GLN A 25 -17.96 14.94 9.49
C GLN A 25 -18.56 13.94 10.49
N ASP A 26 -18.04 12.71 10.49
CA ASP A 26 -18.54 11.62 11.32
C ASP A 26 -17.45 10.55 11.56
N ALA A 27 -17.68 9.70 12.58
CA ALA A 27 -16.76 8.62 12.93
C ALA A 27 -16.55 7.62 11.77
N SER A 28 -17.54 7.43 10.89
CA SER A 28 -17.39 6.53 9.74
C SER A 28 -16.44 7.11 8.71
N GLU A 29 -16.39 8.43 8.53
CA GLU A 29 -15.40 9.10 7.69
C GLU A 29 -13.98 8.86 8.19
N VAL A 30 -13.74 8.99 9.51
CA VAL A 30 -12.45 8.70 10.12
C VAL A 30 -12.02 7.26 9.84
N VAL A 31 -12.92 6.30 10.07
CA VAL A 31 -12.63 4.87 9.86
C VAL A 31 -12.35 4.58 8.39
N ARG A 32 -13.12 5.14 7.45
CA ARG A 32 -12.86 5.00 6.01
C ARG A 32 -11.48 5.50 5.62
N ILE A 33 -11.09 6.69 6.09
CA ILE A 33 -9.79 7.28 5.79
C ILE A 33 -8.66 6.48 6.42
N ALA A 34 -8.81 6.04 7.67
CA ALA A 34 -7.83 5.21 8.34
C ALA A 34 -7.61 3.87 7.61
N LEU A 35 -8.70 3.20 7.20
CA LEU A 35 -8.61 1.96 6.45
C LEU A 35 -7.99 2.16 5.07
N ALA A 36 -8.32 3.24 4.37
CA ALA A 36 -7.72 3.55 3.07
C ALA A 36 -6.20 3.78 3.20
N LYS A 37 -5.76 4.50 4.24
CA LYS A 37 -4.33 4.69 4.53
C LYS A 37 -3.64 3.37 4.87
N LEU A 38 -4.28 2.51 5.66
CA LEU A 38 -3.75 1.19 6.01
C LEU A 38 -3.64 0.30 4.77
N GLN A 39 -4.66 0.27 3.91
CA GLN A 39 -4.62 -0.48 2.65
C GLN A 39 -3.49 0.00 1.74
N LEU A 40 -3.30 1.32 1.64
CA LEU A 40 -2.20 1.87 0.85
C LEU A 40 -0.84 1.44 1.44
N ALA A 41 -0.64 1.56 2.75
CA ALA A 41 0.59 1.13 3.40
C ALA A 41 0.89 -0.36 3.14
N LEU A 42 -0.11 -1.23 3.37
CA LEU A 42 0.02 -2.67 3.11
C LEU A 42 0.26 -2.99 1.63
N SER A 43 -0.30 -2.20 0.69
CA SER A 43 -0.02 -2.38 -0.74
C SER A 43 1.40 -1.98 -1.13
N VAL A 44 1.95 -0.93 -0.50
CA VAL A 44 3.32 -0.47 -0.73
C VAL A 44 4.32 -1.50 -0.19
N ASP A 45 4.06 -2.05 0.99
CA ASP A 45 4.88 -3.14 1.55
C ASP A 45 4.88 -4.37 0.63
N ASN A 46 3.73 -4.75 0.05
CA ASN A 46 3.66 -5.85 -0.94
C ASN A 46 4.37 -5.54 -2.26
N LEU A 47 4.33 -4.28 -2.72
CA LEU A 47 5.04 -3.84 -3.93
C LEU A 47 6.56 -3.91 -3.75
N GLN A 48 7.06 -3.49 -2.59
CA GLN A 48 8.49 -3.59 -2.29
C GLN A 48 8.93 -5.05 -2.13
N GLU A 49 8.12 -5.88 -1.46
CA GLU A 49 8.41 -7.31 -1.29
C GLU A 49 8.44 -8.04 -2.64
N SER A 50 7.47 -7.76 -3.53
CA SER A 50 7.48 -8.33 -4.89
C SER A 50 8.65 -7.82 -5.73
N ALA A 51 8.99 -6.52 -5.68
CA ALA A 51 10.15 -5.98 -6.38
C ALA A 51 11.47 -6.62 -5.90
N ASN A 52 11.61 -6.88 -4.60
CA ASN A 52 12.78 -7.56 -4.04
C ASN A 52 12.86 -9.02 -4.53
N LEU A 53 11.74 -9.75 -4.54
CA LEU A 53 11.69 -11.11 -5.09
C LEU A 53 12.04 -11.16 -6.58
N TYR A 54 11.57 -10.18 -7.38
CA TYR A 54 11.97 -10.07 -8.79
C TYR A 54 13.46 -9.75 -8.95
N ALA A 55 14.03 -8.91 -8.07
CA ALA A 55 15.45 -8.59 -8.08
C ALA A 55 16.31 -9.82 -7.76
N GLU A 56 15.92 -10.63 -6.78
CA GLU A 56 16.60 -11.90 -6.45
C GLU A 56 16.56 -12.87 -7.64
N ILE A 57 15.40 -13.05 -8.28
CA ILE A 57 15.27 -13.93 -9.46
C ILE A 57 16.10 -13.43 -10.64
N TYR A 58 16.17 -12.11 -10.83
CA TYR A 58 16.98 -11.51 -11.88
C TYR A 58 18.48 -11.68 -11.61
N GLU A 59 18.92 -11.52 -10.36
CA GLU A 59 20.34 -11.63 -9.96
C GLU A 59 20.90 -13.05 -10.19
N ASP A 60 20.09 -14.09 -9.95
CA ASP A 60 20.47 -15.48 -10.20
C ASP A 60 20.35 -15.93 -11.68
N ASN A 61 19.78 -15.09 -12.57
CA ASN A 61 19.50 -15.47 -13.96
C ASN A 61 20.33 -14.67 -14.98
N GLN A 62 21.54 -15.17 -15.27
CA GLN A 62 22.49 -14.53 -16.17
C GLN A 62 21.97 -14.39 -17.62
N GLU A 63 21.24 -15.38 -18.14
CA GLU A 63 20.65 -15.32 -19.48
C GLU A 63 19.62 -14.19 -19.59
N LEU A 64 18.78 -14.02 -18.57
CA LEU A 64 17.80 -12.94 -18.49
C LEU A 64 18.47 -11.56 -18.41
N GLN A 65 19.59 -11.45 -17.69
CA GLN A 65 20.40 -10.24 -17.63
C GLN A 65 20.96 -9.86 -19.00
N GLU A 66 21.57 -10.81 -19.70
CA GLU A 66 22.16 -10.61 -21.03
C GLU A 66 21.11 -10.19 -22.07
N LEU A 67 19.91 -10.79 -22.04
CA LEU A 67 18.79 -10.41 -22.91
C LEU A 67 18.26 -9.00 -22.59
N THR A 68 18.18 -8.65 -21.31
CA THR A 68 17.75 -7.31 -20.87
C THR A 68 18.75 -6.23 -21.32
N GLU A 69 20.05 -6.49 -21.16
CA GLU A 69 21.11 -5.59 -21.63
C GLU A 69 21.16 -5.45 -23.15
N ALA A 70 20.89 -6.53 -23.90
CA ALA A 70 20.80 -6.50 -25.35
C ALA A 70 19.61 -5.62 -25.82
N GLY A 71 18.43 -5.79 -25.21
CA GLY A 71 17.25 -4.99 -25.51
C GLY A 71 17.43 -3.49 -25.19
N LEU A 72 18.16 -3.15 -24.13
CA LEU A 72 18.50 -1.76 -23.79
C LEU A 72 19.38 -1.07 -24.84
N LYS A 73 20.21 -1.83 -25.57
CA LYS A 73 21.05 -1.29 -26.65
C LYS A 73 20.26 -0.97 -27.91
N GLU A 74 19.16 -1.69 -28.14
CA GLU A 74 18.27 -1.49 -29.28
C GLU A 74 17.11 -0.53 -28.99
N TRP A 75 16.95 -0.11 -27.72
CA TRP A 75 15.90 0.83 -27.35
C TRP A 75 16.16 2.22 -27.93
N PRO A 76 15.21 2.80 -28.68
CA PRO A 76 15.37 4.16 -29.20
C PRO A 76 15.45 5.14 -28.02
N ARG A 77 16.58 5.84 -27.91
CA ARG A 77 16.72 6.96 -26.98
C ARG A 77 16.01 8.16 -27.58
N GLU A 78 14.96 8.64 -26.92
CA GLU A 78 14.25 9.89 -27.25
C GLU A 78 15.15 11.12 -27.12
#